data_AF-A0A7X8YB83-F1
#
_entry.id   AF-A0A7X8YB83-F1
#
_cell.length_a   1.000
_cell.length_b   1.000
_cell.length_c   1.000
_cell.angle_alpha   90.00
_cell.angle_beta   90.00
_cell.angle_gamma   90.00
#
_symmetry.space_group_name_H-M   'P 1'
#
loop_
_entity.id
_entity.type
_entity.pdbx_description
1 polymer ?
#
loop_
_entity_poly.entity_id
_entity_poly.type
_entity_poly.pdbx_seq_one_letter_code
_entity_poly.pdbx_strand_id
1 'polypeptide(L)'
;MRVVRRRVVQRSDELTVIGIDDFAFRRGQTYGTIVCDLERRRPVTLLPDCALDTSRAWLAERPSISIVARDRGGGYGEAIAKALPHADQVADRWHLMENSSRAFLDAVSKAMRQIRRTVGSNIVDPKLLTYAERLQYEGYLRCQETNKVILELSKKGISIRQIVRQTGHSRKLVRFCA
;
A
#
# COMPACT_ATOMS: atom_id res chain seq x y z
N MET A 1 16.04 8.18 3.58
CA MET A 1 16.29 8.39 2.14
C MET A 1 17.36 7.40 1.68
N ARG A 2 17.06 6.52 0.71
CA ARG A 2 18.11 5.77 0.01
C ARG A 2 18.53 6.60 -1.20
N VAL A 3 19.78 7.01 -1.24
CA VAL A 3 20.39 7.72 -2.37
C VAL A 3 20.84 6.68 -3.38
N VAL A 4 20.31 6.72 -4.60
CA VAL A 4 20.81 5.91 -5.72
C VAL A 4 22.10 6.56 -6.21
N ARG A 5 23.24 5.96 -5.89
CA ARG A 5 24.53 6.37 -6.49
C ARG A 5 24.57 5.83 -7.92
N ARG A 6 24.69 6.73 -8.91
CA ARG A 6 24.90 6.39 -10.32
C ARG A 6 26.27 5.73 -10.47
N ARG A 7 26.31 4.40 -10.43
CA ARG A 7 27.42 3.60 -10.96
C ARG A 7 26.91 2.87 -12.19
N VAL A 8 27.21 3.42 -13.36
CA VAL A 8 27.05 2.68 -14.62
C VAL A 8 28.24 1.75 -14.72
N VAL A 9 28.08 0.51 -14.26
CA VAL A 9 28.97 -0.57 -14.66
C VAL A 9 28.29 -1.21 -15.85
N GLN A 10 28.72 -0.85 -17.07
CA GLN A 10 28.38 -1.64 -18.23
C GLN A 10 29.14 -2.96 -18.14
N ARG A 11 28.46 -4.00 -17.68
CA ARG A 11 28.79 -5.38 -18.04
C ARG A 11 27.59 -5.95 -18.74
N SER A 12 27.79 -6.33 -20.00
CA SER A 12 26.82 -7.06 -20.83
C SER A 12 26.77 -8.50 -20.37
N ASP A 13 26.35 -8.72 -19.12
CA ASP A 13 25.97 -10.05 -18.70
C ASP A 13 24.61 -10.33 -19.35
N GLU A 14 24.51 -11.46 -20.04
CA GLU A 14 23.25 -11.93 -20.62
C GLU A 14 22.19 -12.03 -19.52
N LEU A 15 20.98 -11.52 -19.80
CA LEU A 15 19.87 -11.49 -18.85
C LEU A 15 18.94 -12.66 -19.13
N THR A 16 18.80 -13.56 -18.17
CA THR A 16 17.92 -14.73 -18.30
C THR A 16 16.63 -14.54 -17.51
N VAL A 17 16.73 -14.04 -16.27
CA VAL A 17 15.59 -13.83 -15.36
C VAL A 17 15.52 -12.38 -14.91
N ILE A 18 14.44 -11.69 -15.27
CA ILE A 18 14.25 -10.27 -14.93
C ILE A 18 12.98 -10.01 -14.14
N GLY A 19 12.96 -8.89 -13.43
CA GLY A 19 11.79 -8.29 -12.82
C GLY A 19 11.47 -6.98 -13.50
N ILE A 20 10.20 -6.73 -13.81
CA ILE A 20 9.73 -5.48 -14.40
C ILE A 20 8.58 -4.91 -13.54
N ASP A 21 8.70 -3.65 -13.14
CA ASP A 21 7.71 -2.97 -12.28
C ASP A 21 7.73 -1.45 -12.50
N ASP A 22 6.73 -0.77 -11.96
CA ASP A 22 6.65 0.68 -11.95
C ASP A 22 7.69 1.30 -10.99
N PHE A 23 8.30 2.38 -11.45
CA PHE A 23 9.26 3.16 -10.69
C PHE A 23 8.85 4.63 -10.63
N ALA A 24 8.61 5.12 -9.42
CA ALA A 24 8.33 6.54 -9.20
C ALA A 24 9.64 7.34 -9.12
N PHE A 25 9.98 8.08 -10.17
CA PHE A 25 11.08 9.07 -10.14
C PHE A 25 10.81 10.16 -9.11
N ARG A 26 9.55 10.62 -9.07
CA ARG A 26 9.03 11.53 -8.05
C ARG A 26 7.66 11.04 -7.65
N ARG A 27 7.54 10.66 -6.37
CA ARG A 27 6.31 10.09 -5.81
C ARG A 27 5.09 10.96 -6.14
N GLY A 28 4.09 10.35 -6.78
CA GLY A 28 2.83 11.01 -7.16
C GLY A 28 2.92 11.96 -8.37
N GLN A 29 4.02 11.97 -9.11
CA GLN A 29 4.19 12.84 -10.29
C GLN A 29 4.64 12.08 -11.53
N THR A 30 5.84 11.49 -11.48
CA THR A 30 6.48 10.95 -12.68
C THR A 30 6.89 9.51 -12.42
N TYR A 31 6.42 8.64 -13.30
CA TYR A 31 6.60 7.20 -13.23
C TYR A 31 7.29 6.72 -14.50
N GLY A 32 8.15 5.73 -14.34
CA GLY A 32 8.74 4.96 -15.42
C GLY A 32 8.76 3.48 -15.07
N THR A 33 9.49 2.70 -15.83
CA THR A 33 9.64 1.26 -15.58
C THR A 33 11.02 0.98 -15.00
N ILE A 34 11.12 0.21 -13.92
CA ILE A 34 12.39 -0.38 -13.49
C ILE A 34 12.50 -1.81 -14.01
N VAL A 35 13.67 -2.13 -14.57
CA VAL A 35 14.04 -3.52 -14.87
C VAL A 35 15.17 -3.94 -13.96
N CYS A 36 15.00 -5.08 -13.31
CA CYS A 36 15.98 -5.70 -12.43
C CYS A 36 16.42 -7.06 -12.96
N ASP A 37 17.70 -7.36 -12.83
CA ASP A 37 18.22 -8.72 -12.95
C ASP A 37 17.94 -9.42 -11.62
N LEU A 38 17.11 -10.47 -11.65
CA LEU A 38 16.68 -11.17 -10.44
C LEU A 38 17.70 -12.19 -9.95
N GLU A 39 18.54 -12.71 -10.83
CA GLU A 39 19.62 -13.63 -10.46
C GLU A 39 20.68 -12.88 -9.66
N ARG A 40 21.07 -11.70 -10.15
CA ARG A 40 22.10 -10.85 -9.52
C ARG A 40 21.53 -9.83 -8.55
N ARG A 41 20.21 -9.76 -8.41
CA ARG A 41 19.46 -8.87 -7.50
C ARG A 41 19.87 -7.39 -7.65
N ARG A 42 19.98 -6.92 -8.89
CA ARG A 42 20.42 -5.54 -9.18
C ARG A 42 19.53 -4.86 -10.23
N PRO A 43 19.33 -3.54 -10.14
CA PRO A 43 18.74 -2.78 -11.23
C PRO A 43 19.61 -2.87 -12.48
N VAL A 44 18.97 -3.08 -13.63
CA VAL A 44 19.59 -3.08 -14.96
C VAL A 44 19.39 -1.72 -15.62
N THR A 45 18.14 -1.25 -15.65
CA THR A 45 17.79 0.02 -16.29
C THR A 45 16.53 0.64 -15.67
N LEU A 46 16.36 1.93 -15.91
CA LEU A 46 15.13 2.68 -15.70
C LEU A 46 14.66 3.21 -17.05
N LEU A 47 13.51 2.75 -17.51
CA LEU A 47 12.85 3.27 -18.71
C LEU A 47 12.13 4.59 -18.38
N PRO A 48 12.02 5.50 -19.35
CA PRO A 48 11.53 6.86 -19.09
C PRO A 48 10.04 6.93 -18.71
N ASP A 49 9.26 5.91 -19.07
CA ASP A 49 7.81 5.83 -18.87
C ASP A 49 7.36 4.37 -18.60
N CYS A 50 6.05 4.21 -18.36
CA CYS A 50 5.37 2.92 -18.21
C CYS A 50 4.63 2.51 -19.50
N ALA A 51 5.00 3.09 -20.66
CA ALA A 51 4.30 2.82 -21.90
C ALA A 51 4.63 1.42 -22.42
N LEU A 52 3.61 0.73 -22.90
CA LEU A 52 3.73 -0.63 -23.45
C LEU A 52 4.82 -0.71 -24.52
N ASP A 53 4.84 0.24 -25.45
CA ASP A 53 5.79 0.23 -26.56
C ASP A 53 7.23 0.44 -26.10
N THR A 54 7.47 1.27 -25.09
CA THR A 54 8.79 1.50 -24.50
C THR A 54 9.33 0.21 -23.89
N SER A 55 8.52 -0.49 -23.09
CA SER A 55 8.91 -1.78 -22.51
C SER A 55 9.10 -2.85 -23.58
N ARG A 56 8.18 -2.93 -24.56
CA ARG A 56 8.24 -3.91 -25.66
C ARG A 56 9.51 -3.74 -26.49
N ALA A 57 9.87 -2.51 -26.86
CA ALA A 57 11.07 -2.22 -27.64
C ALA A 57 12.32 -2.66 -26.87
N TRP A 58 12.41 -2.35 -25.57
CA TRP A 58 13.54 -2.74 -24.74
C TRP A 58 13.67 -4.27 -24.59
N LEU A 59 12.54 -4.97 -24.44
CA LEU A 59 12.51 -6.43 -24.32
C LEU A 59 12.87 -7.13 -25.64
N ALA A 60 12.44 -6.60 -26.78
CA ALA A 60 12.67 -7.22 -28.10
C ALA A 60 14.16 -7.30 -28.48
N GLU A 61 14.99 -6.40 -27.96
CA GLU A 61 16.44 -6.44 -28.13
C GLU A 61 17.14 -7.53 -27.30
N ARG A 62 16.41 -8.26 -26.44
CA ARG A 62 16.96 -9.16 -25.41
C ARG A 62 16.27 -10.53 -25.44
N PRO A 63 16.43 -11.30 -26.54
CA PRO A 63 15.75 -12.57 -26.72
C PRO A 63 16.19 -13.66 -25.73
N SER A 64 17.34 -13.49 -25.07
CA SER A 64 17.85 -14.44 -24.08
C SER A 64 17.08 -14.46 -22.76
N ILE A 65 16.24 -13.46 -22.51
CA ILE A 65 15.34 -13.44 -21.35
C ILE A 65 14.32 -14.57 -21.51
N SER A 66 14.32 -15.50 -20.56
CA SER A 66 13.41 -16.65 -20.54
C SER A 66 12.34 -16.55 -19.44
N ILE A 67 12.55 -15.72 -18.42
CA ILE A 67 11.59 -15.54 -17.32
C ILE A 67 11.46 -14.05 -17.00
N VAL A 68 10.21 -13.58 -16.92
CA VAL A 68 9.88 -12.22 -16.50
C VAL A 68 8.93 -12.25 -15.32
N ALA A 69 9.44 -11.88 -14.14
CA ALA A 69 8.59 -11.58 -13.00
C ALA A 69 8.00 -10.18 -13.16
N ARG A 70 6.68 -10.06 -13.00
CA ARG A 70 5.99 -8.78 -13.16
C ARG A 70 4.83 -8.66 -12.18
N ASP A 71 4.37 -7.44 -11.99
CA ASP A 71 3.10 -7.18 -11.31
C ASP A 71 1.92 -7.82 -12.09
N ARG A 72 0.67 -7.63 -11.66
CA ARG A 72 -0.51 -8.14 -12.40
C ARG A 72 -1.18 -7.09 -13.29
N GLY A 73 -0.58 -5.90 -13.49
CA GLY A 73 -1.11 -4.83 -14.34
C GLY A 73 -1.00 -5.16 -15.83
N GLY A 74 -2.07 -4.99 -16.62
CA GLY A 74 -2.15 -5.55 -17.99
C GLY A 74 -1.05 -5.12 -18.96
N GLY A 75 -0.52 -3.89 -18.84
CA GLY A 75 0.40 -3.30 -19.82
C GLY A 75 1.70 -4.07 -20.03
N TYR A 76 2.40 -4.47 -18.96
CA TYR A 76 3.66 -5.22 -19.10
C TYR A 76 3.43 -6.64 -19.61
N GLY A 77 2.32 -7.28 -19.24
CA GLY A 77 2.02 -8.63 -19.71
C GLY A 77 1.86 -8.69 -21.23
N GLU A 78 1.20 -7.68 -21.80
CA GLU A 78 1.08 -7.53 -23.25
C GLU A 78 2.42 -7.18 -23.92
N ALA A 79 3.21 -6.28 -23.31
CA ALA A 79 4.55 -5.95 -23.81
C ALA A 79 5.46 -7.18 -23.90
N ILE A 80 5.47 -8.01 -22.85
CA ILE A 80 6.26 -9.25 -22.77
C ILE A 80 5.74 -10.26 -23.79
N ALA A 81 4.43 -10.52 -23.84
CA ALA A 81 3.86 -11.48 -24.78
C ALA A 81 4.19 -11.15 -26.25
N LYS A 82 4.26 -9.85 -26.59
CA LYS A 82 4.64 -9.40 -27.94
C LYS A 82 6.15 -9.42 -28.21
N ALA A 83 6.98 -9.09 -27.22
CA ALA A 83 8.43 -8.98 -27.40
C ALA A 83 9.17 -10.31 -27.21
N LEU A 84 8.70 -11.14 -26.27
CA LEU A 84 9.32 -12.39 -25.84
C LEU A 84 8.24 -13.48 -25.70
N PRO A 85 7.71 -14.01 -26.82
CA PRO A 85 6.61 -14.98 -26.79
C PRO A 85 6.98 -16.30 -26.08
N HIS A 86 8.28 -16.60 -26.00
CA HIS A 86 8.83 -17.78 -25.35
C HIS A 86 9.10 -17.59 -23.85
N ALA A 87 9.03 -16.36 -23.33
CA ALA A 87 9.38 -16.08 -21.94
C ALA A 87 8.21 -16.39 -21.00
N ASP A 88 8.51 -17.10 -19.91
CA ASP A 88 7.55 -17.37 -18.85
C ASP A 88 7.24 -16.11 -18.05
N GLN A 89 5.96 -15.79 -17.94
CA GLN A 89 5.48 -14.68 -17.13
C GLN A 89 5.11 -15.16 -15.73
N VAL A 90 5.86 -14.69 -14.73
CA VAL A 90 5.68 -15.07 -13.33
C VAL A 90 5.11 -13.89 -12.55
N ALA A 91 4.12 -14.15 -11.70
CA ALA A 91 3.60 -13.13 -10.81
C ALA A 91 4.64 -12.77 -9.74
N ASP A 92 4.93 -11.49 -9.58
CA ASP A 92 5.86 -11.00 -8.57
C ASP A 92 5.38 -11.35 -7.15
N ARG A 93 6.33 -11.79 -6.32
CA ARG A 93 6.08 -12.27 -4.97
C ARG A 93 5.58 -11.18 -4.04
N TRP A 94 6.11 -9.96 -4.15
CA TRP A 94 5.69 -8.87 -3.27
C TRP A 94 4.23 -8.52 -3.52
N HIS A 95 3.86 -8.36 -4.79
CA HIS A 95 2.46 -8.08 -5.18
C HIS A 95 1.51 -9.20 -4.76
N LEU A 96 1.91 -10.47 -4.86
CA LEU A 96 1.09 -11.59 -4.38
C LEU A 96 0.86 -11.52 -2.87
N MET A 97 1.91 -11.26 -2.08
CA MET A 97 1.82 -11.19 -0.63
C MET A 97 1.02 -9.98 -0.14
N GLU A 98 1.24 -8.81 -0.75
CA GLU A 98 0.51 -7.58 -0.42
C GLU A 98 -0.98 -7.74 -0.74
N ASN A 99 -1.32 -8.25 -1.92
CA ASN A 99 -2.71 -8.46 -2.31
C ASN A 99 -3.42 -9.48 -1.40
N SER A 100 -2.75 -10.59 -1.10
CA SER A 100 -3.31 -11.63 -0.22
C SER A 100 -3.50 -11.12 1.20
N SER A 101 -2.51 -10.41 1.74
CA SER A 101 -2.57 -9.83 3.10
C SER A 101 -3.68 -8.80 3.18
N ARG A 102 -3.81 -7.92 2.19
CA ARG A 102 -4.87 -6.91 2.13
C ARG A 102 -6.26 -7.55 2.04
N ALA A 103 -6.43 -8.56 1.18
CA ALA A 103 -7.70 -9.27 1.06
C ALA A 103 -8.10 -9.98 2.36
N PHE A 104 -7.12 -10.62 3.03
CA PHE A 104 -7.33 -11.24 4.33
C PHE A 104 -7.73 -10.22 5.39
N LEU A 105 -7.00 -9.10 5.49
CA LEU A 105 -7.30 -8.04 6.45
C LEU A 105 -8.68 -7.42 6.23
N ASP A 106 -9.10 -7.22 4.98
CA ASP A 106 -10.43 -6.71 4.65
C ASP A 106 -11.54 -7.70 5.05
N ALA A 107 -11.36 -8.99 4.73
CA ALA A 107 -12.31 -10.04 5.11
C ALA A 107 -12.45 -10.16 6.65
N VAL A 108 -11.32 -10.18 7.36
CA VAL A 108 -11.30 -10.21 8.83
C VAL A 108 -11.95 -8.94 9.40
N SER A 109 -11.59 -7.75 8.90
CA SER A 109 -12.15 -6.47 9.34
C SER A 109 -13.67 -6.44 9.23
N LYS A 110 -14.24 -6.95 8.14
CA LYS A 110 -15.69 -7.08 7.94
C LYS A 110 -16.33 -8.05 8.93
N ALA A 111 -15.63 -9.14 9.27
CA ALA A 111 -16.10 -10.14 10.23
C ALA A 111 -15.86 -9.76 11.70
N MET A 112 -15.03 -8.74 12.00
CA MET A 112 -14.61 -8.42 13.37
C MET A 112 -15.77 -8.19 14.34
N ARG A 113 -16.90 -7.63 13.89
CA ARG A 113 -18.07 -7.43 14.75
C ARG A 113 -18.66 -8.77 15.23
N GLN A 114 -18.75 -9.76 14.34
CA GLN A 114 -19.22 -11.10 14.68
C GLN A 114 -18.19 -11.83 15.54
N ILE A 115 -16.90 -11.74 15.18
CA ILE A 115 -15.80 -12.33 15.95
C ILE A 115 -15.81 -11.80 17.40
N ARG A 116 -15.93 -10.48 17.61
CA ARG A 116 -15.99 -9.88 18.96
C ARG A 116 -17.21 -10.35 19.76
N ARG A 117 -18.37 -10.51 19.12
CA ARG A 117 -19.58 -11.04 19.77
C ARG A 117 -19.38 -12.48 20.25
N THR A 118 -18.81 -13.33 19.40
CA THR A 118 -18.62 -14.75 19.69
C THR A 118 -17.51 -14.99 20.71
N VAL A 119 -16.39 -14.26 20.61
CA VAL A 119 -15.26 -14.40 21.53
C VAL A 119 -15.57 -13.79 22.91
N GLY A 120 -16.66 -13.03 23.05
CA GLY A 120 -17.03 -12.36 24.31
C GLY A 120 -16.06 -11.25 24.73
N SER A 121 -14.99 -11.02 23.95
CA SER A 121 -13.99 -10.02 24.26
C SER A 121 -14.32 -8.71 23.55
N ASN A 122 -15.12 -7.89 24.23
CA ASN A 122 -15.23 -6.46 23.92
C ASN A 122 -13.99 -5.68 24.39
N ILE A 123 -13.07 -6.34 25.10
CA ILE A 123 -11.88 -5.74 25.70
C ILE A 123 -10.73 -5.93 24.72
N VAL A 124 -10.29 -4.83 24.11
CA VAL A 124 -9.04 -4.81 23.34
C VAL A 124 -7.90 -4.82 24.34
N ASP A 125 -7.08 -5.88 24.36
CA ASP A 125 -5.82 -5.86 25.12
C ASP A 125 -4.81 -4.96 24.38
N PRO A 126 -4.44 -3.79 24.94
CA PRO A 126 -3.51 -2.89 24.27
C PRO A 126 -2.13 -3.49 24.08
N LYS A 127 -1.75 -4.51 24.86
CA LYS A 127 -0.44 -5.17 24.77
C LYS A 127 -0.30 -5.99 23.49
N LEU A 128 -1.42 -6.49 22.94
CA LEU A 128 -1.43 -7.30 21.72
C LEU A 128 -1.50 -6.47 20.43
N LEU A 129 -1.73 -5.16 20.54
CA LEU A 129 -1.80 -4.28 19.39
C LEU A 129 -0.41 -3.98 18.83
N THR A 130 -0.30 -4.01 17.51
CA THR A 130 0.84 -3.43 16.79
C THR A 130 0.92 -1.92 17.04
N TYR A 131 2.07 -1.31 16.74
CA TYR A 131 2.28 0.12 16.97
C TYR A 131 1.22 1.00 16.27
N ALA A 132 0.87 0.70 15.02
CA ALA A 132 -0.15 1.44 14.27
C ALA A 132 -1.55 1.26 14.87
N GLU A 133 -1.89 0.04 15.29
CA GLU A 133 -3.17 -0.24 15.94
C GLU A 133 -3.28 0.43 17.32
N ARG A 134 -2.18 0.53 18.08
CA ARG A 134 -2.16 1.28 19.35
C ARG A 134 -2.45 2.76 19.14
N LEU A 135 -1.82 3.39 18.16
CA LEU A 135 -2.09 4.79 17.82
C LEU A 135 -3.56 5.02 17.46
N GLN A 136 -4.16 4.11 16.69
CA GLN A 136 -5.59 4.17 16.35
C GLN A 136 -6.47 3.97 17.60
N TYR A 137 -6.13 3.00 18.45
CA TYR A 137 -6.85 2.70 19.68
C TYR A 137 -6.80 3.85 20.70
N GLU A 138 -5.63 4.47 20.89
CA GLU A 138 -5.46 5.67 21.72
C GLU A 138 -6.22 6.88 21.15
N GLY A 139 -6.26 7.01 19.82
CA GLY A 139 -7.10 8.01 19.14
C GLY A 139 -8.59 7.78 19.40
N TYR A 140 -9.04 6.52 19.32
CA TYR A 140 -10.40 6.11 19.63
C TYR A 140 -10.77 6.40 21.10
N LEU A 141 -9.89 6.09 22.05
CA LEU A 141 -10.11 6.38 23.47
C LEU A 141 -10.26 7.87 23.75
N ARG A 142 -9.40 8.71 23.13
CA ARG A 142 -9.53 10.17 23.23
C ARG A 142 -10.86 10.67 22.67
N CYS A 143 -11.30 10.16 21.53
CA CYS A 143 -12.61 10.49 20.97
C CYS A 143 -13.76 10.05 21.89
N GLN A 144 -13.68 8.83 22.45
CA GLN A 144 -14.67 8.32 23.40
C GLN A 144 -14.79 9.22 24.64
N GLU A 145 -13.66 9.63 25.21
CA GLU A 145 -13.61 10.53 26.37
C GLU A 145 -14.22 11.91 26.06
N THR A 146 -13.83 12.51 24.93
CA THR A 146 -14.45 13.74 24.43
C THR A 146 -15.97 13.61 24.26
N ASN A 147 -16.42 12.53 23.62
CA ASN A 147 -17.85 12.29 23.37
C ASN A 147 -18.62 12.13 24.68
N LYS A 148 -18.03 11.45 25.68
CA LYS A 148 -18.64 11.24 26.99
C LYS A 148 -18.82 12.58 27.74
N VAL A 149 -17.81 13.44 27.74
CA VAL A 149 -17.91 14.78 28.36
C VAL A 149 -19.01 15.62 27.69
N ILE A 150 -19.06 15.63 26.36
CA ILE A 150 -20.11 16.35 25.61
C ILE A 150 -21.50 15.80 25.95
N LEU A 151 -21.66 14.48 25.97
CA LEU A 151 -22.91 13.80 26.33
C LEU A 151 -23.36 14.14 27.75
N GLU A 152 -22.44 14.17 28.72
CA GLU A 152 -22.76 14.52 30.10
C GLU A 152 -23.22 15.99 30.22
N LEU A 153 -22.60 16.92 29.50
CA LEU A 153 -23.04 18.31 29.46
C LEU A 153 -24.40 18.46 28.76
N SER A 154 -24.63 17.73 27.66
CA SER A 154 -25.92 17.69 26.96
C SER A 154 -27.04 17.20 27.89
N LYS A 155 -26.81 16.08 28.60
CA LYS A 155 -27.75 15.51 29.58
C LYS A 155 -28.08 16.45 30.73
N LYS A 156 -27.17 17.36 31.09
CA LYS A 156 -27.40 18.42 32.08
C LYS A 156 -28.22 19.60 31.53
N GLY A 157 -28.69 19.53 30.28
CA GLY A 157 -29.49 20.56 29.63
C GLY A 157 -28.67 21.77 29.12
N ILE A 158 -27.34 21.66 29.07
CA ILE A 158 -26.48 22.76 28.64
C ILE A 158 -26.62 22.97 27.13
N SER A 159 -26.80 24.23 26.72
CA SER A 159 -26.97 24.56 25.30
C SER A 159 -25.72 24.20 24.48
N ILE A 160 -25.90 23.76 23.23
CA ILE A 160 -24.80 23.45 22.29
C ILE A 160 -23.75 24.57 22.23
N ARG A 161 -24.18 25.84 22.28
CA ARG A 161 -23.27 27.00 22.23
C ARG A 161 -22.36 27.05 23.47
N GLN A 162 -22.89 26.75 24.65
CA GLN A 162 -22.11 26.69 25.89
C GLN A 162 -21.19 25.48 25.92
N ILE A 163 -21.63 24.31 25.44
CA ILE A 163 -20.77 23.12 25.36
C ILE A 163 -19.56 23.37 24.43
N VAL A 164 -19.77 23.99 23.26
CA VAL A 164 -18.67 24.40 22.36
C VAL A 164 -17.69 25.33 23.08
N ARG A 165 -18.19 26.30 23.85
CA ARG A 165 -17.36 27.25 24.59
C ARG A 165 -16.57 26.59 25.73
N GLN A 166 -17.17 25.63 26.44
CA GLN A 166 -16.54 24.93 27.56
C GLN A 166 -15.52 23.88 27.11
N THR A 167 -15.81 23.16 26.03
CA THR A 167 -14.97 22.05 25.57
C THR A 167 -13.97 22.45 24.49
N GLY A 168 -14.14 23.62 23.85
CA GLY A 168 -13.31 24.07 22.73
C GLY A 168 -13.51 23.28 21.43
N HIS A 169 -14.44 22.32 21.41
CA HIS A 169 -14.69 21.47 20.25
C HIS A 169 -15.62 22.11 19.23
N SER A 170 -15.47 21.71 17.97
CA SER A 170 -16.29 22.24 16.88
C SER A 170 -17.78 22.00 17.12
N ARG A 171 -18.62 22.95 16.68
CA ARG A 171 -20.09 22.82 16.78
C ARG A 171 -20.64 21.59 16.07
N LYS A 172 -19.97 21.13 15.01
CA LYS A 172 -20.33 19.90 14.28
C LYS A 172 -20.14 18.67 15.16
N LEU A 173 -19.01 18.57 15.87
CA LEU A 173 -18.74 17.46 16.79
C LEU A 173 -19.72 17.47 17.97
N VAL A 174 -19.96 18.63 18.58
CA VAL A 174 -20.89 18.75 19.71
C VAL A 174 -22.30 18.30 19.33
N ARG A 175 -22.81 18.71 18.16
CA ARG A 175 -24.12 18.26 17.65
C ARG A 175 -24.19 16.77 17.33
N PHE A 176 -23.08 16.17 16.95
CA PHE A 176 -23.04 14.74 16.66
C PHE A 176 -23.13 13.90 17.94
N CYS A 177 -22.60 14.42 19.06
CA CYS A 177 -22.55 13.70 20.33
C CYS A 177 -23.71 14.04 21.27
N ALA A 178 -24.23 15.27 21.24
CA ALA A 178 -25.27 15.80 22.13
C ALA A 178 -26.67 15.28 21.79
#